data_AF-A0A8T3BBQ8-F1
#
_entry.id   AF-A0A8T3BBQ8-F1
#
_cell.length_a   1.000
_cell.length_b   1.000
_cell.length_c   1.000
_cell.angle_alpha   90.00
_cell.angle_beta   90.00
_cell.angle_gamma   90.00
#
_symmetry.space_group_name_H-M   'P 1'
#
loop_
_entity.id
_entity.type
_entity.pdbx_description
1 polymer ?
#
loop_
_entity_poly.entity_id
_entity_poly.type
_entity_poly.pdbx_seq_one_letter_code
_entity_poly.pdbx_strand_id
1 'polypeptide(L)'
;MPSTAAFASSLALLPSSSSSSISIYYLPSIDLPSLHSTDGMSDHAARCFQLYTPHIKSALASTSASALIIDFFATAAIDAANELRIPTYIYIPFNASMLALVLHLPTLHNEIPVEFDQFHGQIHVPGLPPIPPLSMPSPFMDKKNRQYTWSIYHAQRLKQVRGILVNTFRALEKVVISAIESDKSVPPVHPVGPILHFVAGVRHECLHWLDKQPEASWCSSASVAWG
;
A
#
# COMPACT_ATOMS: atom_id res chain seq x y z
N MET A 1 3.42 0.65 -19.36
CA MET A 1 3.80 1.91 -18.68
C MET A 1 2.55 2.77 -18.56
N PRO A 2 2.12 3.20 -17.37
CA PRO A 2 1.28 4.39 -17.31
C PRO A 2 2.21 5.54 -17.68
N SER A 3 1.94 6.19 -18.81
CA SER A 3 2.62 7.43 -19.15
C SER A 3 2.34 8.46 -18.06
N THR A 4 3.16 9.51 -17.98
CA THR A 4 2.87 10.74 -17.22
C THR A 4 1.43 11.26 -17.41
N ALA A 5 0.75 10.88 -18.50
CA ALA A 5 -0.67 11.17 -18.73
C ALA A 5 -1.65 10.42 -17.79
N ALA A 6 -1.30 9.26 -17.23
CA ALA A 6 -2.16 8.51 -16.33
C ALA A 6 -2.24 9.16 -14.93
N PHE A 7 -1.11 9.64 -14.40
CA PHE A 7 -1.09 10.44 -13.17
C PHE A 7 -1.74 11.82 -13.36
N ALA A 8 -1.49 12.47 -14.51
CA ALA A 8 -2.15 13.73 -14.85
C ALA A 8 -3.68 13.55 -15.00
N SER A 9 -4.16 12.43 -15.57
CA SER A 9 -5.59 12.11 -15.65
C SER A 9 -6.21 11.86 -14.28
N SER A 10 -5.49 11.19 -13.37
CA SER A 10 -5.99 10.93 -12.01
C SER A 10 -6.12 12.21 -11.18
N LEU A 11 -5.24 13.20 -11.39
CA LEU A 11 -5.34 14.54 -10.78
C LEU A 11 -6.41 15.41 -11.46
N ALA A 12 -6.61 15.27 -12.77
CA ALA A 12 -7.69 15.95 -13.51
C ALA A 12 -9.10 15.42 -13.14
N LEU A 13 -9.16 14.24 -12.53
CA LEU A 13 -10.38 13.60 -12.01
C LEU A 13 -10.57 13.80 -10.50
N LEU A 14 -9.63 14.46 -9.80
CA LEU A 14 -10.00 15.10 -8.54
C LEU A 14 -11.15 16.01 -8.89
N PRO A 15 -12.29 15.90 -8.20
CA PRO A 15 -13.44 16.70 -8.54
C PRO A 15 -12.98 18.15 -8.71
N SER A 16 -13.33 18.78 -9.82
CA SER A 16 -13.43 20.24 -9.89
C SER A 16 -14.52 20.75 -8.93
N SER A 17 -14.95 19.93 -7.95
CA SER A 17 -15.78 20.34 -6.87
C SER A 17 -14.98 21.35 -6.08
N SER A 18 -15.50 22.56 -6.13
CA SER A 18 -15.39 23.63 -5.16
C SER A 18 -15.65 23.17 -3.72
N SER A 19 -14.88 22.21 -3.20
CA SER A 19 -14.72 21.94 -1.77
C SER A 19 -13.39 22.56 -1.38
N SER A 20 -13.46 23.71 -0.72
CA SER A 20 -12.34 24.58 -0.32
C SER A 20 -11.36 23.99 0.71
N SER A 21 -11.26 22.66 0.82
CA SER A 21 -10.51 21.96 1.89
C SER A 21 -9.36 21.08 1.38
N ILE A 22 -9.19 20.92 0.06
CA ILE A 22 -8.09 20.13 -0.52
C ILE A 22 -7.13 21.09 -1.22
N SER A 23 -5.92 21.18 -0.70
CA SER A 23 -4.81 21.89 -1.33
C SER A 23 -3.83 20.89 -1.92
N ILE A 24 -3.55 21.01 -3.22
CA ILE A 24 -2.59 20.16 -3.90
C ILE A 24 -1.21 20.82 -3.85
N TYR A 25 -0.24 20.11 -3.29
CA TYR A 25 1.15 20.56 -3.22
C TYR A 25 1.98 19.75 -4.23
N TYR A 26 2.55 20.45 -5.20
CA TYR A 26 3.45 19.85 -6.17
C TYR A 26 4.88 19.87 -5.62
N LEU A 27 5.48 18.69 -5.47
CA LEU A 27 6.90 18.57 -5.13
C LEU A 27 7.75 18.90 -6.36
N PRO A 28 8.97 19.43 -6.16
CA PRO A 28 9.87 19.74 -7.26
C PRO A 28 10.24 18.48 -8.05
N SER A 29 10.45 18.63 -9.35
CA SER A 29 10.94 17.53 -10.19
C SER A 29 12.37 17.15 -9.79
N ILE A 30 12.63 15.86 -9.67
CA ILE A 30 13.96 15.30 -9.41
C ILE A 30 14.26 14.17 -10.38
N ASP A 31 15.54 13.85 -10.56
CA ASP A 31 15.97 12.71 -11.36
C ASP A 31 15.64 11.40 -10.63
N LEU A 32 14.62 10.70 -11.12
CA LEU A 32 14.17 9.44 -10.57
C LEU A 32 14.87 8.25 -11.25
N PRO A 33 15.08 7.13 -10.53
CA PRO A 33 15.61 5.92 -11.14
C PRO A 33 14.66 5.43 -12.23
N SER A 34 15.20 4.93 -13.34
CA SER A 34 14.40 4.21 -14.34
C SER A 34 13.84 2.92 -13.73
N LEU A 35 12.63 2.52 -14.13
CA LEU A 35 12.06 1.23 -13.71
C LEU A 35 12.95 0.04 -14.14
N HIS A 36 13.74 0.21 -15.21
CA HIS A 36 14.69 -0.80 -15.67
C HIS A 36 15.94 -0.92 -14.79
N SER A 37 16.21 0.06 -13.93
CA SER A 37 17.35 0.06 -12.99
C SER A 37 16.93 -0.28 -11.55
N THR A 38 15.74 -0.85 -11.39
CA THR A 38 15.14 -1.25 -10.13
C THR A 38 14.68 -2.70 -10.21
N ASP A 39 14.72 -3.40 -9.08
CA ASP A 39 14.22 -4.76 -9.00
C ASP A 39 12.69 -4.71 -8.84
N GLY A 40 11.94 -4.37 -9.88
CA GLY A 40 10.48 -4.31 -9.83
C GLY A 40 9.88 -3.08 -9.11
N MET A 41 8.56 -3.07 -8.98
CA MET A 41 7.79 -1.88 -8.59
C MET A 41 8.04 -1.45 -7.14
N SER A 42 8.20 -2.41 -6.22
CA SER A 42 8.39 -2.10 -4.80
C SER A 42 9.73 -1.39 -4.56
N ASP A 43 10.81 -1.84 -5.22
CA ASP A 43 12.12 -1.18 -5.17
C ASP A 43 12.06 0.22 -5.80
N HIS A 44 11.40 0.34 -6.95
CA HIS A 44 11.21 1.64 -7.61
C HIS A 44 10.47 2.64 -6.72
N ALA A 45 9.32 2.25 -6.18
CA ALA A 45 8.50 3.12 -5.33
C ALA A 45 9.25 3.56 -4.07
N ALA A 46 9.90 2.62 -3.37
CA ALA A 46 10.66 2.91 -2.17
C ALA A 46 11.80 3.92 -2.44
N ARG A 47 12.57 3.71 -3.52
CA ARG A 47 13.65 4.62 -3.92
C ARG A 47 13.13 6.00 -4.31
N CYS A 48 12.02 6.08 -5.02
CA CYS A 48 11.37 7.35 -5.33
C CYS A 48 10.99 8.11 -4.05
N PHE A 49 10.32 7.47 -3.10
CA PHE A 49 9.94 8.11 -1.83
C PHE A 49 11.16 8.51 -0.98
N GLN A 50 12.23 7.73 -0.99
CA GLN A 50 13.47 8.11 -0.32
C GLN A 50 14.06 9.40 -0.91
N LEU A 51 14.16 9.49 -2.23
CA LEU A 51 14.66 10.69 -2.90
C LEU A 51 13.76 11.91 -2.67
N TYR A 52 12.45 11.71 -2.56
CA TYR A 52 11.50 12.78 -2.25
C TYR A 52 11.44 13.16 -0.77
N THR A 53 12.03 12.41 0.15
CA THR A 53 11.91 12.64 1.60
C THR A 53 12.30 14.07 2.03
N PRO A 54 13.41 14.67 1.55
CA PRO A 54 13.75 16.07 1.85
C PRO A 54 12.70 17.08 1.34
N HIS A 55 12.08 16.79 0.20
CA HIS A 55 11.05 17.63 -0.40
C HIS A 55 9.71 17.50 0.36
N ILE A 56 9.36 16.30 0.79
CA ILE A 56 8.21 16.05 1.66
C ILE A 56 8.39 16.82 2.98
N LYS A 57 9.59 16.78 3.58
CA LYS A 57 9.91 17.54 4.79
C LYS A 57 9.72 19.04 4.58
N SER A 58 10.26 19.59 3.49
CA SER A 58 10.14 21.01 3.18
C SER A 58 8.68 21.43 2.95
N ALA A 59 7.90 20.59 2.27
CA ALA A 59 6.46 20.81 2.09
C ALA A 59 5.71 20.76 3.43
N LEU A 60 5.99 19.77 4.28
CA LEU A 60 5.37 19.70 5.61
C LEU A 60 5.67 20.93 6.44
N ALA A 61 6.91 21.41 6.44
CA ALA A 61 7.33 22.60 7.18
C ALA A 61 6.67 23.90 6.68
N SER A 62 6.23 23.97 5.42
CA SER A 62 5.52 25.12 4.85
C SER A 62 4.00 25.05 5.02
N THR A 63 3.50 23.99 5.67
CA THR A 63 2.07 23.78 5.92
C THR A 63 1.77 23.81 7.43
N SER A 64 0.50 23.95 7.77
CA SER A 64 -0.01 23.76 9.13
C SER A 64 -0.53 22.33 9.35
N ALA A 65 0.12 21.32 8.74
CA ALA A 65 -0.35 19.94 8.77
C ALA A 65 -0.36 19.37 10.20
N SER A 66 -1.51 18.87 10.64
CA SER A 66 -1.66 18.23 11.96
C SER A 66 -1.29 16.75 11.98
N ALA A 67 -1.22 16.13 10.79
CA ALA A 67 -0.81 14.74 10.61
C ALA A 67 -0.32 14.54 9.17
N LEU A 68 0.53 13.55 8.98
CA LEU A 68 0.92 13.04 7.67
C LEU A 68 0.27 11.66 7.47
N ILE A 69 -0.39 11.44 6.33
CA ILE A 69 -0.86 10.10 5.93
C ILE A 69 -0.01 9.65 4.74
N ILE A 70 0.67 8.52 4.88
CA ILE A 70 1.55 7.95 3.86
C ILE A 70 1.04 6.62 3.31
N ASP A 71 1.49 6.28 2.10
CA ASP A 71 1.38 4.94 1.54
C ASP A 71 2.40 3.96 2.17
N PHE A 72 2.19 2.65 2.02
CA PHE A 72 3.09 1.58 2.46
C PHE A 72 4.55 1.76 2.01
N PHE A 73 4.79 2.22 0.79
CA PHE A 73 6.16 2.41 0.27
C PHE A 73 6.84 3.70 0.74
N ALA A 74 6.11 4.58 1.42
CA ALA A 74 6.57 5.92 1.78
C ALA A 74 7.07 6.05 3.23
N THR A 75 7.41 4.95 3.90
CA THR A 75 7.86 4.96 5.31
C THR A 75 9.17 5.71 5.55
N ALA A 76 9.91 6.08 4.50
CA ALA A 76 11.06 6.99 4.61
C ALA A 76 10.64 8.38 5.13
N ALA A 77 9.43 8.83 4.80
CA ALA A 77 8.90 10.13 5.23
C ALA A 77 8.56 10.20 6.75
N ILE A 78 8.54 9.06 7.46
CA ILE A 78 8.30 9.02 8.91
C ILE A 78 9.36 9.86 9.65
N ASP A 79 10.63 9.76 9.27
CA ASP A 79 11.70 10.50 9.96
C ASP A 79 11.56 12.02 9.71
N ALA A 80 11.26 12.40 8.47
CA ALA A 80 11.00 13.79 8.10
C ALA A 80 9.83 14.40 8.91
N ALA A 81 8.73 13.65 9.08
CA ALA A 81 7.60 14.09 9.89
C ALA A 81 7.94 14.17 11.38
N ASN A 82 8.69 13.20 11.91
CA ASN A 82 9.13 13.17 13.30
C ASN A 82 10.00 14.38 13.67
N GLU A 83 10.91 14.81 12.78
CA GLU A 83 11.71 16.01 12.99
C GLU A 83 10.86 17.28 13.14
N LEU A 84 9.69 17.31 12.49
CA LEU A 84 8.72 18.40 12.59
C LEU A 84 7.67 18.18 13.69
N ARG A 85 7.76 17.07 14.44
CA ARG A 85 6.78 16.62 15.44
C ARG A 85 5.37 16.44 14.87
N ILE A 86 5.27 16.08 13.60
CA ILE A 86 4.00 15.79 12.93
C ILE A 86 3.71 14.28 13.06
N PRO A 87 2.58 13.88 13.65
CA PRO A 87 2.25 12.46 13.77
C PRO A 87 1.98 11.86 12.39
N THR A 88 2.59 10.70 12.13
CA THR A 88 2.41 9.97 10.87
C THR A 88 1.39 8.85 11.04
N TYR A 89 0.46 8.71 10.11
CA TYR A 89 -0.42 7.57 9.91
C TYR A 89 -0.07 6.91 8.58
N ILE A 90 -0.36 5.63 8.45
CA ILE A 90 -0.17 4.92 7.18
C ILE A 90 -1.51 4.42 6.65
N TYR A 91 -1.75 4.63 5.37
CA TYR A 91 -2.85 4.02 4.65
C TYR A 91 -2.35 2.76 3.95
N ILE A 92 -3.00 1.64 4.24
CA ILE A 92 -2.75 0.33 3.66
C ILE A 92 -3.88 0.07 2.66
N PRO A 93 -3.61 0.12 1.35
CA PRO A 93 -4.62 -0.10 0.32
C PRO A 93 -5.01 -1.59 0.18
N PHE A 94 -4.28 -2.48 0.85
CA PHE A 94 -4.56 -3.92 0.91
C PHE A 94 -5.52 -4.27 2.06
N ASN A 95 -5.90 -5.55 2.14
CA ASN A 95 -6.76 -6.09 3.19
C ASN A 95 -6.02 -6.37 4.51
N ALA A 96 -6.75 -6.70 5.58
CA ALA A 96 -6.15 -6.96 6.90
C ALA A 96 -5.32 -8.25 6.91
N SER A 97 -5.63 -9.22 6.05
CA SER A 97 -4.84 -10.45 5.91
C SER A 97 -3.42 -10.18 5.41
N MET A 98 -3.28 -9.35 4.39
CA MET A 98 -1.97 -8.91 3.91
C MET A 98 -1.25 -8.05 4.95
N LEU A 99 -1.97 -7.18 5.68
CA LEU A 99 -1.39 -6.41 6.78
C LEU A 99 -0.81 -7.31 7.88
N ALA A 100 -1.54 -8.35 8.30
CA ALA A 100 -1.04 -9.32 9.28
C ALA A 100 0.24 -10.02 8.79
N LEU A 101 0.27 -10.43 7.53
CA LEU A 101 1.46 -11.03 6.92
C LEU A 101 2.66 -10.06 6.92
N VAL A 102 2.44 -8.81 6.51
CA VAL A 102 3.48 -7.77 6.50
C VAL A 102 4.01 -7.49 7.90
N LEU A 103 3.13 -7.34 8.90
CA LEU A 103 3.53 -7.12 10.30
C LEU A 103 4.37 -8.28 10.86
N HIS A 104 4.07 -9.51 10.42
CA HIS A 104 4.77 -10.71 10.85
C HIS A 104 6.02 -11.06 10.01
N LEU A 105 6.19 -10.42 8.84
CA LEU A 105 7.28 -10.70 7.91
C LEU A 105 8.68 -10.60 8.54
N PRO A 106 9.00 -9.63 9.43
CA PRO A 106 10.29 -9.59 10.12
C PRO A 106 10.53 -10.80 11.03
N THR A 107 9.48 -11.34 11.65
CA THR A 107 9.59 -12.57 12.46
C THR A 107 9.87 -13.77 11.56
N LEU A 108 9.10 -13.92 10.47
CA LEU A 108 9.30 -14.98 9.49
C LEU A 108 10.70 -14.95 8.85
N HIS A 109 11.24 -13.76 8.61
CA HIS A 109 12.61 -13.60 8.11
C HIS A 109 13.66 -14.22 9.03
N ASN A 110 13.49 -14.04 10.35
CA ASN A 110 14.42 -14.57 11.34
C ASN A 110 14.23 -16.08 11.58
N GLU A 111 12.99 -16.55 11.56
CA GLU A 111 12.65 -17.95 11.87
C GLU A 111 12.87 -18.90 10.69
N ILE A 112 12.74 -18.40 9.46
CA ILE A 112 12.89 -19.20 8.23
C ILE A 112 14.15 -18.72 7.51
N PRO A 113 15.31 -19.41 7.65
CA PRO A 113 16.57 -18.97 7.04
C PRO A 113 16.68 -19.31 5.55
N VAL A 114 15.80 -20.15 5.02
CA VAL A 114 15.75 -20.57 3.61
C VAL A 114 14.78 -19.72 2.79
N GLU A 115 14.85 -19.80 1.47
CA GLU A 115 13.83 -19.21 0.59
C GLU A 115 12.47 -19.88 0.83
N PHE A 116 11.37 -19.16 0.58
CA PHE A 116 10.04 -19.71 0.85
C PHE A 116 9.68 -20.90 -0.05
N ASP A 117 10.19 -20.96 -1.28
CA ASP A 117 10.01 -22.10 -2.17
C ASP A 117 10.76 -23.37 -1.73
N GLN A 118 11.78 -23.21 -0.87
CA GLN A 118 12.57 -24.29 -0.26
C GLN A 118 12.05 -24.68 1.13
N PHE A 119 11.06 -23.96 1.66
CA PHE A 119 10.52 -24.24 2.98
C PHE A 119 9.46 -25.36 2.89
N HIS A 120 9.73 -26.51 3.53
CA HIS A 120 8.87 -27.69 3.47
C HIS A 120 7.76 -27.72 4.55
N GLY A 121 7.41 -26.57 5.14
CA GLY A 121 6.42 -26.44 6.20
C GLY A 121 5.20 -25.59 5.80
N GLN A 122 4.49 -25.08 6.81
CA GLN A 122 3.46 -24.07 6.63
C GLN A 122 3.89 -22.76 7.29
N ILE A 123 3.56 -21.65 6.67
CA ILE A 123 3.80 -20.32 7.24
C ILE A 123 2.63 -20.02 8.17
N HIS A 124 2.95 -19.75 9.43
CA HIS A 124 1.97 -19.39 10.44
C HIS A 124 2.04 -17.90 10.72
N VAL A 125 0.90 -17.22 10.59
CA VAL A 125 0.72 -15.81 10.93
C VAL A 125 -0.47 -15.71 11.88
N PRO A 126 -0.37 -15.00 13.01
CA PRO A 126 -1.49 -14.84 13.93
C PRO A 126 -2.76 -14.32 13.24
N GLY A 127 -3.86 -15.05 13.41
CA GLY A 127 -5.16 -14.70 12.83
C GLY A 127 -5.39 -15.16 11.39
N LEU A 128 -4.40 -15.79 10.75
CA LEU A 128 -4.53 -16.37 9.41
C LEU A 128 -4.54 -17.90 9.45
N PRO A 129 -5.21 -18.56 8.48
CA PRO A 129 -5.00 -19.98 8.24
C PRO A 129 -3.54 -20.24 7.84
N PRO A 130 -3.02 -21.47 8.01
CA PRO A 130 -1.67 -21.82 7.57
C PRO A 130 -1.49 -21.53 6.08
N ILE A 131 -0.43 -20.82 5.73
CA ILE A 131 -0.16 -20.36 4.37
C ILE A 131 0.84 -21.31 3.72
N PRO A 132 0.53 -21.92 2.56
CA PRO A 132 1.52 -22.65 1.78
C PRO A 132 2.67 -21.72 1.37
N PRO A 133 3.94 -22.12 1.50
CA PRO A 133 5.06 -21.22 1.24
C PRO A 133 5.10 -20.67 -0.19
N LEU A 134 4.66 -21.47 -1.16
CA LEU A 134 4.52 -21.07 -2.57
C LEU A 134 3.37 -20.08 -2.84
N SER A 135 2.49 -19.84 -1.86
CA SER A 135 1.42 -18.83 -1.94
C SER A 135 1.84 -17.47 -1.40
N MET A 136 3.10 -17.31 -0.99
CA MET A 136 3.61 -16.02 -0.55
C MET A 136 3.59 -14.98 -1.69
N PRO A 137 3.29 -13.71 -1.39
CA PRO A 137 3.37 -12.63 -2.36
C PRO A 137 4.74 -12.59 -3.06
N SER A 138 4.76 -12.30 -4.36
CA SER A 138 5.99 -12.29 -5.16
C SER A 138 7.10 -11.38 -4.60
N PRO A 139 6.83 -10.20 -3.98
CA PRO A 139 7.88 -9.39 -3.37
C PRO A 139 8.55 -10.06 -2.16
N PHE A 140 7.93 -11.10 -1.59
CA PHE A 140 8.40 -11.80 -0.41
C PHE A 140 9.16 -13.10 -0.75
N MET A 141 9.11 -13.57 -2.00
CA MET A 141 9.61 -14.88 -2.39
C MET A 141 11.14 -14.99 -2.43
N ASP A 142 11.82 -13.97 -2.95
CA ASP A 142 13.28 -13.94 -3.10
C ASP A 142 13.92 -13.03 -2.05
N LYS A 143 14.49 -13.63 -1.01
CA LYS A 143 15.10 -12.90 0.12
C LYS A 143 16.34 -12.09 -0.25
N LYS A 144 16.95 -12.36 -1.41
CA LYS A 144 18.12 -11.64 -1.92
C LYS A 144 17.72 -10.46 -2.81
N ASN A 145 16.46 -10.41 -3.24
CA ASN A 145 15.94 -9.32 -4.06
C ASN A 145 15.75 -8.04 -3.24
N ARG A 146 16.01 -6.87 -3.86
CA ARG A 146 15.79 -5.58 -3.18
C ARG A 146 14.34 -5.36 -2.77
N GLN A 147 13.35 -5.91 -3.47
CA GLN A 147 11.94 -5.82 -3.06
C GLN A 147 11.69 -6.46 -1.71
N TYR A 148 12.35 -7.59 -1.43
CA TYR A 148 12.25 -8.24 -0.15
C TYR A 148 12.88 -7.38 0.94
N THR A 149 14.07 -6.83 0.67
CA THR A 149 14.74 -5.90 1.60
C THR A 149 13.85 -4.70 1.92
N TRP A 150 13.21 -4.09 0.92
CA TRP A 150 12.26 -3.00 1.13
C TRP A 150 11.02 -3.43 1.91
N SER A 151 10.49 -4.62 1.62
CA SER A 151 9.33 -5.16 2.33
C SER A 151 9.60 -5.32 3.82
N ILE A 152 10.78 -5.84 4.18
CA ILE A 152 11.23 -5.92 5.58
C ILE A 152 11.40 -4.53 6.19
N TYR A 153 12.06 -3.61 5.47
CA TYR A 153 12.24 -2.22 5.92
C TYR A 153 10.89 -1.54 6.22
N HIS A 154 9.92 -1.60 5.31
CA HIS A 154 8.60 -1.02 5.50
C HIS A 154 7.83 -1.71 6.64
N ALA A 155 7.87 -3.04 6.72
CA ALA A 155 7.23 -3.80 7.79
C ALA A 155 7.72 -3.40 9.19
N GLN A 156 9.04 -3.26 9.37
CA GLN A 156 9.63 -2.83 10.64
C GLN A 156 9.21 -1.40 11.02
N ARG A 157 9.00 -0.54 10.01
CA ARG A 157 8.61 0.87 10.20
C ARG A 157 7.14 1.05 10.57
N LEU A 158 6.28 0.06 10.32
CA LEU A 158 4.85 0.12 10.70
C LEU A 158 4.65 0.32 12.20
N LYS A 159 5.58 -0.08 13.07
CA LYS A 159 5.46 0.12 14.52
C LYS A 159 5.74 1.56 14.97
N GLN A 160 6.20 2.43 14.06
CA GLN A 160 6.61 3.81 14.35
C GLN A 160 5.52 4.83 14.03
N VAL A 161 4.43 4.41 13.38
CA VAL A 161 3.30 5.30 13.04
C VAL A 161 2.31 5.40 14.19
N ARG A 162 1.53 6.47 14.20
CA ARG A 162 0.50 6.75 15.21
C ARG A 162 -0.75 5.89 15.03
N GLY A 163 -1.04 5.44 13.81
CA GLY A 163 -2.15 4.55 13.51
C GLY A 163 -2.09 4.06 12.06
N ILE A 164 -2.77 2.94 11.81
CA ILE A 164 -2.82 2.25 10.53
C ILE A 164 -4.26 2.30 10.02
N LEU A 165 -4.49 2.98 8.91
CA LEU A 165 -5.76 2.99 8.18
C LEU A 165 -5.70 1.84 7.17
N VAL A 166 -6.63 0.89 7.22
CA VAL A 166 -6.63 -0.27 6.31
C VAL A 166 -7.92 -0.31 5.50
N ASN A 167 -7.80 -0.56 4.19
CA ASN A 167 -8.94 -0.60 3.27
C ASN A 167 -9.73 -1.92 3.38
N THR A 168 -10.29 -2.17 4.55
CA THR A 168 -11.19 -3.28 4.84
C THR A 168 -12.24 -2.86 5.89
N PHE A 169 -13.17 -3.75 6.23
CA PHE A 169 -14.14 -3.55 7.30
C PHE A 169 -14.25 -4.77 8.20
N ARG A 170 -14.60 -4.55 9.47
CA ARG A 170 -14.54 -5.59 10.51
C ARG A 170 -15.40 -6.81 10.21
N ALA A 171 -16.56 -6.67 9.56
CA ALA A 171 -17.40 -7.81 9.23
C ALA A 171 -16.78 -8.75 8.17
N LEU A 172 -15.86 -8.26 7.34
CA LEU A 172 -15.14 -9.08 6.34
C LEU A 172 -13.99 -9.89 6.98
N GLU A 173 -13.21 -9.25 7.85
CA GLU A 173 -11.92 -9.77 8.32
C GLU A 173 -11.79 -9.77 9.85
N LYS A 174 -12.88 -10.05 10.57
CA LYS A 174 -12.97 -9.95 12.04
C LYS A 174 -11.84 -10.67 12.77
N VAL A 175 -11.54 -11.91 12.38
CA VAL A 175 -10.58 -12.78 13.07
C VAL A 175 -9.17 -12.20 12.99
N VAL A 176 -8.70 -11.86 11.78
CA VAL A 176 -7.37 -11.30 11.59
C VAL A 176 -7.22 -9.91 12.19
N ILE A 177 -8.24 -9.04 12.09
CA ILE A 177 -8.23 -7.72 12.74
C ILE A 177 -8.06 -7.87 14.26
N SER A 178 -8.83 -8.77 14.88
CA SER A 178 -8.73 -9.02 16.31
C SER A 178 -7.38 -9.64 16.72
N ALA A 179 -6.77 -10.47 15.86
CA ALA A 179 -5.43 -10.97 16.10
C ALA A 179 -4.38 -9.85 16.08
N ILE A 180 -4.45 -8.94 15.10
CA ILE A 180 -3.54 -7.78 15.01
C ILE A 180 -3.69 -6.88 16.25
N GLU A 181 -4.92 -6.53 16.65
CA GLU A 181 -5.19 -5.67 17.82
C GLU A 181 -4.77 -6.30 19.17
N SER A 182 -4.60 -7.63 19.20
CA SER A 182 -4.12 -8.34 20.39
C SER A 182 -2.63 -8.12 20.63
N ASP A 183 -1.85 -7.88 19.58
CA ASP A 183 -0.43 -7.54 19.68
C ASP A 183 -0.27 -6.06 20.07
N LYS A 184 0.14 -5.84 21.33
CA LYS A 184 0.33 -4.49 21.89
C LYS A 184 1.51 -3.73 21.28
N SER A 185 2.36 -4.38 20.49
CA SER A 185 3.43 -3.73 19.75
C SER A 185 2.96 -3.12 18.42
N VAL A 186 1.73 -3.42 17.99
CA VAL A 186 1.14 -2.85 16.77
C VAL A 186 0.35 -1.58 17.12
N PRO A 187 0.52 -0.48 16.35
CA PRO A 187 -0.29 0.72 16.52
C PRO A 187 -1.80 0.47 16.31
N PRO A 188 -2.68 1.39 16.75
CA PRO A 188 -4.11 1.28 16.49
C PRO A 188 -4.42 1.06 15.00
N VAL A 189 -5.21 0.03 14.71
CA VAL A 189 -5.67 -0.30 13.36
C VAL A 189 -7.10 0.18 13.17
N HIS A 190 -7.35 0.87 12.08
CA HIS A 190 -8.64 1.47 11.72
C HIS A 190 -9.09 0.91 10.38
N PRO A 191 -10.02 -0.07 10.37
CA PRO A 191 -10.71 -0.49 9.16
C PRO A 191 -11.58 0.66 8.63
N VAL A 192 -11.20 1.22 7.48
CA VAL A 192 -11.86 2.38 6.85
C VAL A 192 -12.49 2.07 5.49
N GLY A 193 -12.50 0.79 5.12
CA GLY A 193 -12.99 0.34 3.83
C GLY A 193 -14.48 -0.01 3.79
N PRO A 194 -15.00 -0.33 2.59
CA PRO A 194 -14.28 -0.26 1.32
C PRO A 194 -14.20 1.18 0.79
N ILE A 195 -12.99 1.69 0.61
CA ILE A 195 -12.71 2.94 -0.10
C ILE A 195 -12.66 2.58 -1.58
N LEU A 196 -13.68 3.03 -2.29
CA LEU A 196 -13.88 2.78 -3.72
C LEU A 196 -13.76 4.09 -4.49
N HIS A 197 -13.16 4.03 -5.67
CA HIS A 197 -13.15 5.15 -6.60
C HIS A 197 -14.21 4.96 -7.67
N PHE A 198 -15.22 5.84 -7.68
CA PHE A 198 -16.24 5.86 -8.71
C PHE A 198 -15.93 7.01 -9.66
N VAL A 199 -15.49 6.68 -10.88
CA VAL A 199 -15.33 7.69 -11.94
C VAL A 199 -16.69 7.90 -12.59
N ALA A 200 -17.25 9.10 -12.47
CA ALA A 200 -18.34 9.54 -13.32
C ALA A 200 -17.75 9.88 -14.71
N GLY A 201 -17.77 8.90 -15.61
CA GLY A 201 -17.25 9.03 -16.97
C GLY A 201 -18.32 8.84 -18.04
N VAL A 202 -17.95 9.13 -19.29
CA VAL A 202 -18.77 8.78 -20.45
C VAL A 202 -18.94 7.26 -20.47
N ARG A 203 -20.19 6.82 -20.61
CA ARG A 203 -20.55 5.41 -20.59
C ARG A 203 -19.88 4.69 -21.76
N HIS A 204 -18.99 3.73 -21.46
CA HIS A 204 -18.32 2.94 -22.49
C HIS A 204 -19.32 2.02 -23.22
N GLU A 205 -19.08 1.74 -24.50
CA GLU A 205 -19.94 0.88 -25.34
C GLU A 205 -20.15 -0.54 -24.75
N CYS A 206 -19.16 -1.05 -24.01
CA CYS A 206 -19.27 -2.34 -23.33
C CYS A 206 -20.42 -2.38 -22.30
N LEU A 207 -20.76 -1.24 -21.68
CA LEU A 207 -21.88 -1.15 -20.75
C LEU A 207 -23.23 -1.20 -21.49
N HIS A 208 -23.30 -0.71 -22.73
CA HIS A 208 -24.49 -0.88 -23.57
C HIS A 208 -24.69 -2.33 -24.04
N TRP A 209 -23.61 -3.06 -24.27
CA TRP A 209 -23.68 -4.50 -24.53
C TRP A 209 -24.13 -5.26 -23.27
N LEU A 210 -23.65 -4.84 -22.10
CA LEU A 210 -23.96 -5.46 -20.81
C LEU A 210 -25.46 -5.37 -20.48
N ASP A 211 -26.10 -4.23 -20.76
CA ASP A 211 -27.54 -4.02 -20.52
C ASP A 211 -28.44 -5.00 -21.27
N LYS A 212 -27.95 -5.57 -22.37
CA LYS A 212 -28.70 -6.49 -23.21
C LYS A 212 -28.60 -7.94 -22.74
N GLN A 213 -27.74 -8.22 -21.76
CA GLN A 213 -27.59 -9.56 -21.21
C GLN A 213 -28.66 -9.82 -20.14
N PRO A 214 -29.18 -11.05 -20.03
CA PRO A 214 -29.95 -11.46 -18.86
C PRO A 214 -29.19 -11.24 -17.54
N GLU A 215 -29.94 -11.09 -16.45
CA GLU A 215 -29.36 -10.94 -15.12
C GLU A 215 -28.46 -12.13 -14.78
N ALA A 216 -27.25 -11.82 -14.28
CA ALA A 216 -26.23 -12.80 -13.90
C ALA A 216 -25.79 -13.80 -15.01
N SER A 217 -25.97 -13.47 -16.31
CA SER A 217 -25.57 -14.36 -17.42
C SER A 217 -24.19 -14.07 -18.03
N TRP A 218 -23.42 -13.16 -17.43
CA TRP A 218 -22.13 -12.72 -17.95
C TRP A 218 -21.04 -12.87 -16.88
N CYS A 219 -19.78 -12.96 -17.33
CA CYS A 219 -18.60 -13.01 -16.48
C CYS A 219 -17.58 -11.99 -16.98
N SER A 220 -17.12 -11.08 -16.11
CA SER A 220 -15.97 -10.22 -16.42
C SER A 220 -14.68 -10.94 -16.10
N SER A 221 -13.76 -10.95 -17.06
CA SER A 221 -12.36 -11.27 -16.81
C SER A 221 -11.54 -10.00 -17.00
N ALA A 222 -10.80 -9.62 -15.97
CA ALA A 222 -9.85 -8.53 -16.02
C ALA A 222 -8.61 -8.92 -15.22
N SER A 223 -7.46 -8.88 -15.87
CA SER A 223 -6.17 -9.01 -15.22
C SER A 223 -5.55 -7.62 -15.14
N VAL A 224 -5.07 -7.24 -13.96
CA VAL A 224 -4.39 -5.96 -13.80
C VAL A 224 -3.04 -6.07 -14.50
N ALA A 225 -2.70 -5.11 -15.35
CA ALA A 225 -1.46 -5.08 -16.13
C ALA A 225 -0.25 -4.72 -15.24
N TRP A 226 0.11 -5.62 -14.33
CA TRP A 226 1.33 -5.55 -13.53
C TRP A 226 1.97 -6.94 -13.37
N GLY A 227 1.78 -7.83 -14.35
CA GLY A 227 2.41 -9.15 -14.47
C GLY A 227 2.63 -9.51 -15.93
#